data_AF-A0A6A3NTW4-F1
#
_entry.id   AF-A0A6A3NTW4-F1
#
_cell.length_a   1.000
_cell.length_b   1.000
_cell.length_c   1.000
_cell.angle_alpha   90.00
_cell.angle_beta   90.00
_cell.angle_gamma   90.00
#
_symmetry.space_group_name_H-M   'P 1'
#
loop_
_entity.id
_entity.type
_entity.pdbx_description
1 polymer ?
#
loop_
_entity_poly.entity_id
_entity_poly.type
_entity_poly.pdbx_seq_one_letter_code
_entity_poly.pdbx_strand_id
1 'polypeptide(L)'
;MVIAWNAFVVKFKLSPSDRVQQFKTRRDKFFRSTIRGAMTNVHEMSMAGKVRCAVEMKDECPFCYKGIPSMQANQPNLSRDLELAKIRLTELIESSKDKQALRIQAVLAGNEELRSQLDLIEQQTSKRIGRQLNYLKVSPGTAAASRALVVDASKTILGIGTMSVNAMTCGALSLRSLTITQVVWFFAETRGTKRAQNYTKNRKQMDAVKRAKRNTEWIVERVFQRAFV
;
A
#
# COMPACT_ATOMS: atom_id res chain seq x y z
N MET A 1 -28.60 -43.97 -21.54
CA MET A 1 -28.72 -45.24 -22.28
C MET A 1 -27.37 -45.57 -22.88
N VAL A 2 -26.61 -46.49 -22.27
CA VAL A 2 -25.24 -46.83 -22.68
C VAL A 2 -25.33 -47.82 -23.84
N ILE A 3 -24.83 -47.44 -25.01
CA ILE A 3 -24.82 -48.31 -26.19
C ILE A 3 -23.69 -49.34 -25.98
N ALA A 4 -24.00 -50.63 -26.14
CA ALA A 4 -23.00 -51.70 -26.09
C ALA A 4 -21.89 -51.46 -27.14
N TRP A 5 -20.63 -51.74 -26.79
CA TRP A 5 -19.44 -51.48 -27.63
C TRP A 5 -19.59 -52.00 -29.07
N ASN A 6 -20.14 -53.20 -29.24
CA ASN A 6 -20.39 -53.78 -30.56
C ASN A 6 -21.42 -52.99 -31.37
N ALA A 7 -22.48 -52.49 -30.72
CA ALA A 7 -23.47 -51.63 -31.37
C ALA A 7 -22.88 -50.26 -31.74
N PHE A 8 -21.95 -49.72 -30.95
CA PHE A 8 -21.19 -48.52 -31.31
C PHE A 8 -20.29 -48.76 -32.53
N VAL A 9 -19.49 -49.84 -32.55
CA VAL A 9 -18.59 -50.16 -33.67
C VAL A 9 -19.38 -50.46 -34.95
N VAL A 10 -20.52 -51.16 -34.84
CA VAL A 10 -21.42 -51.44 -35.97
C VAL A 10 -22.03 -50.13 -36.49
N LYS A 11 -22.54 -49.25 -35.62
CA LYS A 11 -23.06 -47.93 -36.02
C LYS A 11 -21.97 -47.05 -36.64
N PHE A 12 -20.76 -47.07 -36.09
CA PHE A 12 -19.61 -46.34 -36.60
C PHE A 12 -19.17 -46.84 -37.98
N LYS A 13 -19.13 -48.16 -38.21
CA LYS A 13 -18.78 -48.75 -39.50
C LYS A 13 -19.88 -48.60 -40.55
N LEU A 14 -21.16 -48.65 -40.16
CA LEU A 14 -22.30 -48.65 -41.08
C LEU A 14 -22.86 -47.27 -41.46
N SER A 15 -22.56 -46.19 -40.73
CA SER A 15 -23.00 -44.84 -41.14
C SER A 15 -21.85 -43.86 -41.52
N PRO A 16 -21.07 -44.15 -42.58
CA PRO A 16 -20.19 -43.16 -43.21
C PRO A 16 -20.93 -41.85 -43.56
N SER A 17 -22.18 -41.94 -44.01
CA SER A 17 -23.04 -40.80 -44.34
C SER A 17 -23.27 -39.86 -43.15
N ASP A 18 -23.54 -40.38 -41.95
CA ASP A 18 -23.75 -39.56 -40.75
C ASP A 18 -22.50 -38.78 -40.36
N ARG A 19 -21.32 -39.39 -40.48
CA ARG A 19 -20.03 -38.71 -40.21
C ARG A 19 -19.77 -37.61 -41.22
N VAL A 20 -20.03 -37.86 -42.50
CA VAL A 20 -19.94 -36.86 -43.56
C VAL A 20 -20.92 -35.71 -43.30
N GLN A 21 -22.15 -36.01 -42.86
CA GLN A 21 -23.16 -35.00 -42.53
C GLN A 21 -22.71 -34.13 -41.34
N GLN A 22 -22.24 -34.74 -40.25
CA GLN A 22 -21.74 -34.00 -39.09
C GLN A 22 -20.52 -33.14 -39.44
N PHE A 23 -19.61 -33.64 -40.26
CA PHE A 23 -18.46 -32.88 -40.74
C PHE A 23 -18.91 -31.66 -41.55
N LYS A 24 -19.83 -31.84 -42.50
CA LYS A 24 -20.42 -30.73 -43.28
C LYS A 24 -21.05 -29.68 -42.36
N THR A 25 -21.90 -30.10 -41.40
CA THR A 25 -22.54 -29.18 -40.47
C THR A 25 -21.54 -28.40 -39.62
N ARG A 26 -20.50 -29.06 -39.09
CA ARG A 26 -19.46 -28.39 -38.30
C ARG A 26 -18.60 -27.45 -39.15
N ARG A 27 -18.25 -27.85 -40.37
CA ARG A 27 -17.53 -27.02 -41.33
C ARG A 27 -18.33 -25.76 -41.67
N ASP A 28 -19.62 -25.89 -41.95
CA ASP A 28 -20.49 -24.75 -42.24
C ASP A 28 -20.66 -23.82 -41.04
N LYS A 29 -20.67 -24.37 -39.82
CA LYS A 29 -20.66 -23.57 -38.59
C LYS A 29 -19.35 -22.78 -38.49
N PHE A 30 -18.21 -23.43 -38.69
CA PHE A 30 -16.89 -22.80 -38.65
C PHE A 30 -16.75 -21.68 -39.69
N PHE A 31 -17.20 -21.91 -40.94
CA PHE A 31 -17.21 -20.90 -42.01
C PHE A 31 -18.08 -19.68 -41.67
N ARG A 32 -19.17 -19.86 -40.93
CA ARG A 32 -20.08 -18.77 -40.56
C ARG A 32 -19.71 -18.02 -39.28
N SER A 33 -18.89 -18.62 -38.41
CA SER A 33 -18.65 -18.12 -37.05
C SER A 33 -17.24 -17.60 -36.79
N THR A 34 -16.28 -17.85 -37.69
CA THR A 34 -14.88 -17.45 -37.48
C THR A 34 -14.35 -16.70 -38.68
N ILE A 35 -13.50 -15.69 -38.46
CA ILE A 35 -12.84 -14.95 -39.55
C ILE A 35 -12.05 -15.90 -40.44
N ARG A 36 -11.24 -16.80 -39.83
CA ARG A 36 -10.46 -17.80 -40.58
C ARG A 36 -11.35 -18.73 -41.40
N GLY A 37 -12.49 -19.15 -40.86
CA GLY A 37 -13.46 -19.95 -41.60
C GLY A 37 -14.12 -19.18 -42.75
N ALA A 38 -14.54 -17.94 -42.53
CA ALA A 38 -15.11 -17.10 -43.58
C ALA A 38 -14.08 -16.81 -44.69
N MET A 39 -12.82 -16.56 -44.35
CA MET A 39 -11.72 -16.46 -45.31
C MET A 39 -11.52 -17.75 -46.12
N THR A 40 -11.57 -18.90 -45.44
CA THR A 40 -11.48 -20.21 -46.11
C THR A 40 -12.62 -20.36 -47.10
N ASN A 41 -13.84 -20.00 -46.72
CA ASN A 41 -15.02 -20.08 -47.58
C ASN A 41 -14.89 -19.17 -48.82
N VAL A 42 -14.49 -17.91 -48.63
CA VAL A 42 -14.24 -16.98 -49.76
C VAL A 42 -13.16 -17.54 -50.69
N HIS A 43 -12.08 -18.09 -50.13
CA HIS A 43 -11.01 -18.71 -50.91
C HIS A 43 -11.52 -19.92 -51.71
N GLU A 44 -12.20 -20.88 -51.07
CA GLU A 44 -12.77 -22.07 -51.72
C GLU A 44 -13.76 -21.70 -52.84
N MET A 45 -14.67 -20.76 -52.59
CA MET A 45 -15.65 -20.29 -53.57
C MET A 45 -15.00 -19.55 -54.75
N SER A 46 -13.93 -18.80 -54.50
CA SER A 46 -13.16 -18.15 -55.57
C SER A 46 -12.52 -19.19 -56.49
N MET A 47 -11.86 -20.19 -55.90
CA MET A 47 -11.19 -21.26 -56.65
C MET A 47 -12.21 -22.12 -57.43
N ALA A 48 -13.38 -22.40 -56.85
CA ALA A 48 -14.47 -23.11 -57.51
C ALA A 48 -15.04 -22.34 -58.71
N GLY A 49 -15.15 -21.01 -58.60
CA GLY A 49 -15.54 -20.12 -59.69
C GLY A 49 -14.45 -19.90 -60.75
N LYS A 50 -13.29 -20.56 -60.63
CA LYS A 50 -12.10 -20.33 -61.48
C LYS A 50 -11.64 -18.87 -61.52
N VAL A 51 -11.90 -18.13 -60.44
CA VAL A 51 -11.42 -16.75 -60.24
C VAL A 51 -10.30 -16.73 -59.21
N ARG A 52 -9.48 -15.67 -59.21
CA ARG A 52 -8.47 -15.51 -58.14
C ARG A 52 -9.17 -15.20 -56.82
N CYS A 53 -8.51 -15.52 -55.72
CA CYS A 53 -9.02 -15.32 -54.37
C CYS A 53 -9.56 -13.90 -54.17
N ALA A 54 -10.81 -13.81 -53.72
CA ALA A 54 -11.51 -12.56 -53.50
C ALA A 54 -11.36 -12.00 -52.06
N VAL A 55 -10.53 -12.63 -51.22
CA VAL A 55 -10.13 -12.06 -49.92
C VAL A 55 -9.23 -10.85 -50.18
N GLU A 56 -9.49 -9.75 -49.49
CA GLU A 56 -8.70 -8.54 -49.65
C GLU A 56 -7.25 -8.75 -49.23
N MET A 57 -6.32 -8.08 -49.92
CA MET A 57 -4.88 -8.22 -49.67
C MET A 57 -4.51 -7.81 -48.23
N LYS A 58 -5.23 -6.84 -47.65
CA LYS A 58 -5.02 -6.35 -46.28
C LYS A 58 -5.31 -7.39 -45.19
N ASP A 59 -6.17 -8.37 -45.49
CA ASP A 59 -6.64 -9.35 -44.51
C ASP A 59 -5.81 -10.65 -44.56
N GLU A 60 -4.76 -10.71 -45.39
CA GLU A 60 -3.79 -11.82 -45.49
C GLU A 60 -4.40 -13.23 -45.48
N CYS A 61 -5.01 -13.64 -46.60
CA CYS A 61 -5.60 -14.98 -46.72
C CYS A 61 -4.56 -16.09 -46.43
N PRO A 62 -4.80 -17.00 -45.47
CA PRO A 62 -3.83 -18.00 -45.04
C PRO A 62 -3.57 -19.11 -46.07
N PHE A 63 -4.39 -19.19 -47.13
CA PHE A 63 -4.29 -20.20 -48.18
C PHE A 63 -3.68 -19.64 -49.47
N CYS A 64 -3.56 -18.32 -49.59
CA CYS A 64 -2.90 -17.71 -50.73
C CYS A 64 -1.38 -17.75 -50.54
N TYR A 65 -0.65 -18.06 -51.61
CA TYR A 65 0.81 -17.96 -51.59
C TYR A 65 1.23 -16.50 -51.41
N LYS A 66 2.12 -16.23 -50.45
CA LYS A 66 2.70 -14.89 -50.23
C LYS A 66 3.38 -14.42 -51.52
N GLY A 67 3.01 -13.24 -52.01
CA GLY A 67 3.60 -12.61 -53.20
C GLY A 67 2.78 -12.71 -54.49
N ILE A 68 1.68 -13.47 -54.52
CA ILE A 68 0.70 -13.41 -55.62
C ILE A 68 -0.43 -12.46 -55.20
N PRO A 69 -0.63 -11.30 -55.85
CA PRO A 69 -1.66 -10.36 -55.44
C PRO A 69 -3.06 -11.01 -55.57
N SER A 70 -3.82 -10.99 -54.47
CA SER A 70 -5.27 -11.17 -54.55
C SER A 70 -5.85 -10.06 -55.43
N MET A 71 -6.94 -10.34 -56.15
CA MET A 71 -7.45 -9.41 -57.17
C MET A 71 -7.70 -8.01 -56.60
N GLN A 72 -7.51 -6.96 -57.41
CA GLN A 72 -8.18 -5.69 -57.17
C GLN A 72 -9.69 -5.94 -57.16
N ALA A 73 -10.38 -5.37 -56.19
CA ALA A 73 -11.74 -5.70 -55.74
C ALA A 73 -12.88 -5.57 -56.79
N ASN A 74 -12.57 -5.29 -58.05
CA ASN A 74 -13.53 -4.91 -59.08
C ASN A 74 -13.63 -6.00 -60.16
N GLN A 75 -14.28 -7.12 -59.83
CA GLN A 75 -14.74 -8.08 -60.83
C GLN A 75 -16.26 -7.95 -60.98
N PRO A 76 -16.80 -7.59 -62.17
CA PRO A 76 -18.22 -7.28 -62.33
C PRO A 76 -19.15 -8.50 -62.35
N ASN A 77 -18.61 -9.72 -62.43
CA ASN A 77 -19.40 -10.95 -62.56
C ASN A 77 -19.04 -11.99 -61.49
N LEU A 78 -19.16 -11.61 -60.22
CA LEU A 78 -18.98 -12.53 -59.11
C LEU A 78 -20.26 -13.37 -58.94
N SER A 79 -20.14 -14.68 -58.68
CA SER A 79 -21.31 -15.48 -58.33
C SER A 79 -21.96 -14.91 -57.06
N ARG A 80 -23.30 -14.86 -57.02
CA ARG A 80 -24.08 -14.35 -55.89
C ARG A 80 -23.64 -14.98 -54.55
N ASP A 81 -23.27 -16.25 -54.57
CA ASP A 81 -22.80 -16.97 -53.39
C ASP A 81 -21.44 -16.47 -52.89
N LEU A 82 -20.54 -16.10 -53.81
CA LEU A 82 -19.23 -15.55 -53.46
C LEU A 82 -19.34 -14.10 -52.95
N GLU A 83 -20.28 -13.31 -53.46
CA GLU A 83 -20.57 -11.99 -52.89
C GLU A 83 -21.05 -12.07 -51.44
N LEU A 84 -21.99 -12.98 -51.15
CA LEU A 84 -22.47 -13.22 -49.79
C LEU A 84 -21.34 -13.68 -48.86
N ALA A 85 -20.43 -14.52 -49.35
CA ALA A 85 -19.27 -14.95 -48.56
C ALA A 85 -18.33 -13.77 -48.24
N LYS A 86 -18.12 -12.85 -49.18
CA LYS A 86 -17.32 -11.63 -48.94
C LYS A 86 -17.98 -10.73 -47.89
N ILE A 87 -19.27 -10.44 -48.04
CA ILE A 87 -20.03 -9.63 -47.07
C ILE A 87 -19.95 -10.25 -45.67
N ARG A 88 -20.05 -11.58 -45.59
CA ARG A 88 -19.94 -12.27 -44.30
C ARG A 88 -18.56 -12.14 -43.66
N LEU A 89 -17.50 -12.20 -44.47
CA LEU A 89 -16.14 -11.99 -44.00
C LEU A 89 -15.96 -10.58 -43.46
N THR A 90 -16.43 -9.56 -44.18
CA THR A 90 -16.33 -8.16 -43.75
C THR A 90 -17.09 -7.92 -42.44
N GLU A 91 -18.31 -8.43 -42.31
CA GLU A 91 -19.10 -8.36 -41.06
C GLU A 91 -18.35 -8.96 -39.86
N LEU A 92 -17.71 -10.13 -40.04
CA LEU A 92 -16.98 -10.79 -38.95
C LEU A 92 -15.70 -10.03 -38.57
N ILE A 93 -15.01 -9.46 -39.55
CA ILE A 93 -13.83 -8.62 -39.31
C ILE A 93 -14.22 -7.37 -38.53
N GLU A 94 -15.28 -6.69 -38.95
CA GLU A 94 -15.81 -5.50 -38.26
C GLU A 94 -16.26 -5.83 -36.84
N SER A 95 -17.05 -6.89 -36.66
CA SER A 95 -17.47 -7.33 -35.32
C SER A 95 -16.28 -7.69 -34.40
N SER A 96 -15.19 -8.23 -34.96
CA SER A 96 -13.98 -8.49 -34.18
C SER A 96 -13.25 -7.21 -33.79
N LYS A 97 -13.21 -6.20 -34.67
CA LYS A 97 -12.66 -4.88 -34.36
C LYS A 97 -13.45 -4.19 -33.26
N ASP A 98 -14.78 -4.24 -33.31
CA ASP A 98 -15.65 -3.68 -32.28
C ASP A 98 -15.41 -4.33 -30.92
N LYS A 99 -15.29 -5.67 -30.89
CA LYS A 99 -14.95 -6.39 -29.66
C LYS A 99 -13.57 -6.00 -29.11
N GLN A 100 -12.58 -5.79 -29.97
CA GLN A 100 -11.27 -5.31 -29.55
C GLN A 100 -11.35 -3.88 -29.02
N ALA A 101 -12.09 -2.99 -29.68
CA ALA A 101 -12.31 -1.62 -29.25
C ALA A 101 -12.98 -1.55 -27.87
N LEU A 102 -14.01 -2.38 -27.63
CA LEU A 102 -14.66 -2.51 -26.33
C LEU A 102 -13.69 -2.98 -25.24
N ARG A 103 -12.81 -3.96 -25.54
CA ARG A 103 -11.78 -4.42 -24.60
C ARG A 103 -10.77 -3.32 -24.26
N ILE A 104 -10.37 -2.54 -25.26
CA ILE A 104 -9.46 -1.41 -25.07
C ILE A 104 -10.12 -0.32 -24.21
N GLN A 105 -11.37 0.04 -24.48
CA GLN A 105 -12.13 1.01 -23.68
C GLN A 105 -12.26 0.59 -22.22
N ALA A 106 -12.53 -0.69 -21.95
CA ALA A 106 -12.61 -1.21 -20.59
C ALA A 106 -11.27 -1.06 -19.83
N VAL A 107 -10.13 -1.30 -20.51
CA VAL A 107 -8.80 -1.13 -19.91
C VAL A 107 -8.50 0.35 -19.64
N LEU A 108 -8.85 1.25 -20.56
CA LEU A 108 -8.66 2.68 -20.38
C LEU A 108 -9.45 3.23 -19.18
N ALA A 109 -10.72 2.84 -19.04
CA ALA A 109 -11.54 3.21 -17.88
C ALA A 109 -10.94 2.70 -16.56
N GLY A 110 -10.42 1.47 -16.53
CA GLY A 110 -9.73 0.95 -15.34
C GLY A 110 -8.44 1.72 -15.00
N ASN A 111 -7.71 2.17 -16.02
CA ASN A 111 -6.51 3.00 -15.81
C ASN A 111 -6.84 4.39 -15.27
N GLU A 112 -7.96 4.99 -15.67
CA GLU A 112 -8.44 6.27 -15.12
C GLU A 112 -8.80 6.13 -13.63
N GLU A 113 -9.48 5.04 -13.25
CA GLU A 113 -9.77 4.74 -11.85
C GLU A 113 -8.49 4.52 -11.03
N LEU A 114 -7.52 3.75 -11.54
CA LEU A 114 -6.23 3.57 -10.86
C LEU A 114 -5.46 4.89 -10.68
N ARG A 115 -5.55 5.80 -11.66
CA ARG A 115 -4.96 7.15 -11.54
C ARG A 115 -5.65 7.98 -10.47
N SER A 116 -6.99 7.94 -10.39
CA SER A 116 -7.74 8.63 -9.33
C SER A 116 -7.37 8.11 -7.94
N GLN A 117 -7.21 6.78 -7.81
CA GLN A 117 -6.78 6.14 -6.57
C GLN A 117 -5.36 6.55 -6.19
N LEU A 118 -4.44 6.67 -7.16
CA LEU A 118 -3.09 7.16 -6.92
C LEU A 118 -3.11 8.60 -6.40
N ASP A 119 -3.88 9.49 -7.00
CA ASP A 119 -4.02 10.88 -6.56
C ASP A 119 -4.58 10.96 -5.12
N LEU A 120 -5.55 10.10 -4.78
CA LEU A 120 -6.09 10.01 -3.43
C LEU A 120 -5.03 9.54 -2.43
N ILE A 121 -4.24 8.54 -2.79
CA ILE A 121 -3.13 8.04 -1.96
C ILE A 121 -2.09 9.14 -1.76
N GLU A 122 -1.71 9.88 -2.81
CA GLU A 122 -0.75 10.98 -2.73
C GLU A 122 -1.23 12.13 -1.85
N GLN A 123 -2.52 12.51 -1.94
CA GLN A 123 -3.10 13.47 -1.02
C GLN A 123 -3.10 12.96 0.43
N GLN A 124 -3.41 11.68 0.63
CA GLN A 124 -3.38 11.08 1.96
C GLN A 124 -1.97 10.96 2.51
N THR A 125 -0.96 10.64 1.71
CA THR A 125 0.43 10.53 2.13
C THR A 125 1.02 11.90 2.43
N SER A 126 0.75 12.95 1.63
CA SER A 126 1.20 14.32 1.96
C SER A 126 0.54 14.82 3.26
N LYS A 127 -0.75 14.55 3.45
CA LYS A 127 -1.47 14.83 4.70
C LYS A 127 -0.94 14.03 5.88
N ARG A 128 -0.47 12.79 5.67
CA ARG A 128 0.12 11.93 6.70
C ARG A 128 1.56 12.33 7.01
N ILE A 129 2.41 12.65 6.04
CA ILE A 129 3.81 13.06 6.24
C ILE A 129 3.87 14.45 6.91
N GLY A 130 2.97 15.36 6.53
CA GLY A 130 2.78 16.64 7.23
C GLY A 130 2.15 16.51 8.63
N ARG A 131 1.58 15.35 9.00
CA ARG A 131 0.93 15.09 10.31
C ARG A 131 1.62 14.05 11.18
N GLN A 132 2.50 13.20 10.65
CA GLN A 132 3.22 12.20 11.42
C GLN A 132 4.31 12.83 12.29
N LEU A 133 4.72 14.07 11.96
CA LEU A 133 5.46 14.96 12.88
C LEU A 133 4.56 15.63 13.95
N ASN A 134 3.24 15.65 13.78
CA ASN A 134 2.28 16.21 14.75
C ASN A 134 1.67 15.11 15.62
N TYR A 135 2.49 14.62 16.55
CA TYR A 135 2.13 13.81 17.72
C TYR A 135 1.18 14.48 18.73
N LEU A 136 0.40 15.49 18.35
CA LEU A 136 -0.34 16.34 19.27
C LEU A 136 -1.84 16.38 18.96
N LYS A 137 -2.54 15.25 19.12
CA LYS A 137 -3.96 15.30 19.54
C LYS A 137 -3.98 15.62 21.05
N VAL A 138 -3.63 16.84 21.41
CA VAL A 138 -3.71 17.39 22.77
C VAL A 138 -4.55 18.66 22.73
N SER A 139 -5.10 19.06 23.88
CA SER A 139 -5.74 20.37 23.98
C SER A 139 -4.65 21.46 23.84
N PRO A 140 -4.83 22.47 22.97
CA PRO A 140 -3.90 23.59 22.90
C PRO A 140 -3.62 24.17 24.29
N GLY A 141 -2.35 24.43 24.59
CA GLY A 141 -1.91 24.95 25.90
C GLY A 141 -1.77 23.91 27.01
N THR A 142 -2.04 22.62 26.77
CA THR A 142 -1.86 21.55 27.77
C THR A 142 -0.90 20.47 27.27
N ALA A 143 0.18 20.21 28.02
CA ALA A 143 1.02 19.03 27.81
C ALA A 143 0.32 17.78 28.36
N ALA A 144 0.30 16.69 27.60
CA ALA A 144 -0.32 15.43 28.00
C ALA A 144 0.72 14.31 28.20
N ALA A 145 0.44 13.38 29.10
CA ALA A 145 1.30 12.22 29.35
C ALA A 145 1.48 11.36 28.09
N SER A 146 2.64 10.71 27.98
CA SER A 146 3.01 9.82 26.87
C SER A 146 2.96 10.48 25.49
N ARG A 147 3.26 11.78 25.42
CA ARG A 147 3.43 12.54 24.17
C ARG A 147 4.89 12.90 23.95
N ALA A 148 5.31 12.98 22.70
CA ALA A 148 6.66 13.36 22.32
C ALA A 148 6.86 14.89 22.39
N LEU A 149 8.01 15.33 22.87
CA LEU A 149 8.52 16.70 22.73
C LEU A 149 9.55 16.70 21.60
N VAL A 150 9.31 17.49 20.56
CA VAL A 150 10.23 17.64 19.42
C VAL A 150 11.05 18.91 19.61
N VAL A 151 12.37 18.77 19.57
CA VAL A 151 13.35 19.87 19.64
C VAL A 151 13.97 20.11 18.28
N ASP A 152 14.61 21.27 18.09
CA ASP A 152 15.35 21.54 16.86
C ASP A 152 16.65 20.71 16.76
N ALA A 153 17.38 20.87 15.65
CA ALA A 153 18.66 20.18 15.42
C ALA A 153 19.72 20.48 16.48
N SER A 154 19.64 21.66 17.10
CA SER A 154 20.52 22.12 18.19
C SER A 154 20.02 21.73 19.58
N LYS A 155 18.93 20.95 19.66
CA LYS A 155 18.24 20.54 20.89
C LYS A 155 17.71 21.72 21.71
N THR A 156 17.39 22.84 21.06
CA THR A 156 16.82 24.03 21.68
C THR A 156 15.31 24.11 21.52
N ILE A 157 14.68 24.89 22.41
CA ILE A 157 13.25 25.16 22.42
C ILE A 157 13.07 26.67 22.58
N LEU A 158 12.39 27.31 21.61
CA LEU A 158 12.16 28.75 21.55
C LEU A 158 10.66 29.08 21.51
N GLY A 159 10.28 30.28 21.96
CA GLY A 159 8.91 30.78 21.82
C GLY A 159 7.89 30.30 22.88
N ILE A 160 8.33 29.67 23.97
CA ILE A 160 7.43 29.30 25.08
C ILE A 160 7.10 30.53 25.92
N GLY A 161 5.82 30.88 26.02
CA GLY A 161 5.34 31.98 26.87
C GLY A 161 5.42 31.67 28.36
N THR A 162 4.94 30.48 28.77
CA THR A 162 5.01 29.99 30.15
C THR A 162 5.24 28.48 30.19
N MET A 163 5.97 28.01 31.20
CA MET A 163 6.25 26.59 31.43
C MET A 163 5.97 26.25 32.89
N SER A 164 5.07 25.29 33.14
CA SER A 164 4.81 24.76 34.48
C SER A 164 5.34 23.33 34.55
N VAL A 165 6.20 23.06 35.52
CA VAL A 165 6.84 21.76 35.74
C VAL A 165 6.82 21.43 37.23
N ASN A 166 6.53 20.17 37.57
CA ASN A 166 6.53 19.72 38.97
C ASN A 166 7.95 19.63 39.53
N ALA A 167 8.90 19.18 38.72
CA ALA A 167 10.32 19.11 39.07
C ALA A 167 11.16 19.24 37.79
N MET A 168 12.25 20.01 37.87
CA MET A 168 13.22 20.16 36.80
C MET A 168 14.63 19.91 37.35
N THR A 169 15.37 19.02 36.71
CA THR A 169 16.81 18.86 36.94
C THR A 169 17.55 19.58 35.81
N CYS A 170 18.36 20.57 36.16
CA CYS A 170 19.18 21.31 35.21
C CYS A 170 20.61 21.45 35.76
N GLY A 171 21.60 21.52 34.86
CA GLY A 171 23.00 21.76 35.27
C GLY A 171 23.22 23.20 35.72
N ALA A 172 22.76 24.16 34.93
CA ALA A 172 22.78 25.58 35.26
C ALA A 172 21.49 26.25 34.76
N LEU A 173 20.94 27.14 35.58
CA LEU A 173 19.77 27.94 35.25
C LEU A 173 20.14 29.42 35.22
N SER A 174 20.03 30.04 34.06
CA SER A 174 20.22 31.49 33.89
C SER A 174 18.85 32.17 33.75
N LEU A 175 18.50 33.04 34.69
CA LEU A 175 17.24 33.77 34.69
C LEU A 175 17.51 35.25 34.40
N ARG A 176 16.75 35.82 33.46
CA ARG A 176 16.85 37.26 33.12
C ARG A 176 16.13 38.16 34.14
N SER A 177 15.05 37.65 34.74
CA SER A 177 14.24 38.38 35.71
C SER A 177 13.62 37.42 36.72
N LEU A 178 13.53 37.87 37.97
CA LEU A 178 12.87 37.20 39.08
C LEU A 178 12.00 38.21 39.81
N THR A 179 10.81 37.81 40.25
CA THR A 179 10.00 38.67 41.13
C THR A 179 10.51 38.60 42.57
N ILE A 180 10.36 39.70 43.32
CA ILE A 180 10.81 39.80 44.73
C ILE A 180 10.23 38.65 45.56
N THR A 181 8.98 38.27 45.32
CA THR A 181 8.33 37.15 46.00
C THR A 181 9.10 35.83 45.81
N GLN A 182 9.51 35.51 44.58
CA GLN A 182 10.26 34.28 44.28
C GLN A 182 11.66 34.29 44.94
N VAL A 183 12.31 35.46 44.95
CA VAL A 183 13.61 35.65 45.60
C VAL A 183 13.51 35.46 47.11
N VAL A 184 12.49 36.04 47.76
CA VAL A 184 12.25 35.92 49.20
C VAL A 184 12.01 34.47 49.60
N TRP A 185 11.18 33.73 48.87
CA TRP A 185 10.95 32.30 49.14
C TRP A 185 12.21 31.46 48.98
N PHE A 186 13.01 31.70 47.92
CA PHE A 186 14.29 31.02 47.73
C PHE A 186 15.24 31.25 48.90
N PHE A 187 15.37 32.49 49.36
CA PHE A 187 16.21 32.80 50.53
C PHE A 187 15.64 32.27 51.84
N ALA A 188 14.32 32.23 52.01
CA ALA A 188 13.68 31.64 53.19
C ALA A 188 13.95 30.12 53.28
N GLU A 189 13.79 29.40 52.17
CA GLU A 189 14.03 27.95 52.07
C GLU A 189 15.51 27.61 52.34
N THR A 190 16.42 28.35 51.69
CA THR A 190 17.87 28.15 51.88
C THR A 190 18.35 28.55 53.27
N ARG A 191 17.73 29.55 53.93
CA ARG A 191 18.01 29.86 55.34
C ARG A 191 17.44 28.81 56.29
N GLY A 192 16.26 28.28 56.02
CA GLY A 192 15.62 27.21 56.79
C GLY A 192 16.48 25.95 56.83
N THR A 193 16.97 25.50 55.67
CA THR A 193 17.86 24.34 55.55
C THR A 193 19.20 24.52 56.27
N LYS A 194 19.84 25.70 56.14
CA LYS A 194 21.07 26.03 56.89
C LYS A 194 20.85 26.02 58.41
N ARG A 195 19.71 26.54 58.89
CA ARG A 195 19.36 26.54 60.31
C ARG A 195 19.16 25.13 60.85
N ALA A 196 18.48 24.26 60.09
CA ALA A 196 18.27 22.85 60.46
C ALA A 196 19.60 22.07 60.54
N GLN A 197 20.52 22.29 59.59
CA GLN A 197 21.85 21.67 59.61
C GLN A 197 22.66 22.10 60.84
N ASN A 198 22.67 23.39 61.18
CA ASN A 198 23.37 23.86 62.38
C ASN A 198 22.80 23.26 63.68
N TYR A 199 21.48 23.15 63.79
CA TYR A 199 20.85 22.52 64.95
C TYR A 199 21.28 21.05 65.12
N THR A 200 21.29 20.27 64.03
CA THR A 200 21.73 18.86 64.11
C THR A 200 23.21 18.71 64.44
N LYS A 201 24.08 19.61 63.93
CA LYS A 201 25.51 19.64 64.26
C LYS A 201 25.73 19.91 65.75
N ASN A 202 25.06 20.93 66.28
CA ASN A 202 25.17 21.29 67.70
C ASN A 202 24.64 20.16 68.60
N ARG A 203 23.52 19.52 68.24
CA ARG A 203 22.98 18.37 68.97
C ARG A 203 23.98 17.20 69.03
N LYS A 204 24.60 16.84 67.90
CA LYS A 204 25.63 15.79 67.85
C LYS A 204 26.84 16.11 68.73
N GLN A 205 27.26 17.37 68.76
CA GLN A 205 28.35 17.83 69.66
C GLN A 205 27.95 17.67 71.13
N MET A 206 26.74 18.10 71.50
CA MET A 206 26.23 17.93 72.87
C MET A 206 26.12 16.46 73.28
N ASP A 207 25.67 15.59 72.39
CA ASP A 207 25.58 14.14 72.65
C ASP A 207 26.98 13.49 72.79
N ALA A 208 27.98 14.02 72.09
CA ALA A 208 29.38 13.60 72.25
C ALA A 208 29.95 14.01 73.61
N VAL A 209 29.70 15.25 74.05
CA VAL A 209 30.11 15.75 75.39
C VAL A 209 29.45 14.93 76.50
N LYS A 210 28.15 14.65 76.39
CA LYS A 210 27.43 13.80 77.36
C LYS A 210 28.02 12.38 77.43
N ARG A 211 28.44 11.80 76.30
CA ARG A 211 29.12 10.49 76.29
C ARG A 211 30.50 10.56 76.95
N ALA A 212 31.30 11.58 76.64
CA ALA A 212 32.60 11.77 77.28
C ALA A 212 32.48 11.89 78.80
N LYS A 213 31.49 12.66 79.28
CA LYS A 213 31.21 12.82 80.71
C LYS A 213 30.86 11.48 81.38
N ARG A 214 29.95 10.70 80.78
CA ARG A 214 29.61 9.36 81.29
C ARG A 214 30.80 8.40 81.31
N ASN A 215 31.65 8.45 80.29
CA ASN A 215 32.87 7.63 80.27
C ASN A 215 33.83 8.03 81.39
N THR A 216 34.03 9.33 81.65
CA THR A 216 34.87 9.77 82.77
C THR A 216 34.29 9.39 84.12
N GLU A 217 32.97 9.54 84.32
CA GLU A 217 32.29 9.12 85.56
C GLU A 217 32.47 7.61 85.80
N TRP A 218 32.28 6.79 84.77
CA TRP A 218 32.47 5.34 84.85
C TRP A 218 33.92 4.93 85.14
N ILE A 219 34.90 5.64 84.57
CA ILE A 219 36.32 5.39 84.86
C ILE A 219 36.62 5.71 86.32
N VAL A 220 36.14 6.85 86.82
CA VAL A 220 36.32 7.26 88.23
C VAL A 220 35.70 6.23 89.17
N GLU A 221 34.50 5.74 88.88
CA GLU A 221 33.82 4.72 89.68
C GLU A 221 34.61 3.40 89.72
N ARG A 222 35.13 2.93 88.58
CA ARG A 222 36.00 1.74 88.54
C ARG A 222 37.32 1.90 89.28
N VAL A 223 37.95 3.08 89.19
CA VAL A 223 39.21 3.35 89.90
C VAL A 223 38.96 3.38 91.41
N PHE A 224 37.86 4.01 91.84
CA PHE A 224 37.46 4.05 93.25
C PHE A 224 37.18 2.65 93.80
N GLN A 225 36.46 1.80 93.05
CA GLN A 225 36.19 0.40 93.42
C GLN A 225 37.46 -0.47 93.51
N ARG A 226 38.53 -0.13 92.78
CA ARG A 226 39.82 -0.87 92.83
C ARG A 226 40.77 -0.38 93.93
N ALA A 227 40.57 0.82 94.46
CA ALA A 227 41.42 1.40 95.51
C ALA A 227 40.97 1.02 96.94
N PHE A 228 39.80 0.40 97.09
CA PHE A 228 39.19 0.03 98.38
C PHE A 228 39.04 -1.50 98.58
N VAL A 229 39.85 -2.30 97.89
CA VAL A 229 40.06 -3.76 98.10
C VAL A 229 41.53 -3.98 98.36
#